data_AF-A0A0J6VZZ5-F1
#
_entry.id   AF-A0A0J6VZZ5-F1
#
_cell.length_a   1.000
_cell.length_b   1.000
_cell.length_c   1.000
_cell.angle_alpha   90.00
_cell.angle_beta   90.00
_cell.angle_gamma   90.00
#
_symmetry.space_group_name_H-M   'P 1'
#
loop_
_entity.id
_entity.type
_entity.pdbx_description
1 polymer ?
#
loop_
_entity_poly.entity_id
_entity_poly.type
_entity_poly.pdbx_seq_one_letter_code
_entity_poly.pdbx_strand_id
1 'polypeptide(L)'
;MTARTCRAPGCGARTSRYGAFCTTHRSRSRRHGHPDQESITTADLKPYLKLVRARIARNEASPLWAECEARWNAVLEHARRVLAAFQRCQAGYRPERIASQEVVKLAESVEPSKVVETTLAVFLLQEQQPRRFRSDKAFRFQLVRRLRGLTDLNAGSWYNHKTGKTHRAYRELTPRAVTAFAQWIIEALGGVALYLAGLERKQEQERQEQRRLLTEALEALQ
;
A
#
# COMPACT_ATOMS: atom_id res chain seq x y z
N MET A 1 1.80 -26.43 32.99
CA MET A 1 1.58 -25.13 32.31
C MET A 1 0.98 -25.40 30.93
N THR A 2 -0.20 -24.89 30.61
CA THR A 2 -0.87 -25.15 29.32
C THR A 2 -0.22 -24.36 28.19
N ALA A 3 0.34 -25.07 27.21
CA ALA A 3 0.87 -24.45 26.00
C ALA A 3 -0.30 -23.91 25.17
N ARG A 4 -0.30 -22.60 24.91
CA ARG A 4 -1.28 -21.97 24.00
C ARG A 4 -0.87 -22.22 22.55
N THR A 5 -1.85 -22.47 21.70
CA THR A 5 -1.68 -22.61 20.25
C THR A 5 -1.88 -21.28 19.54
N CYS A 6 -1.33 -21.18 18.34
CA CYS A 6 -1.43 -20.00 17.50
C CYS A 6 -2.89 -19.74 17.10
N ARG A 7 -3.36 -18.49 17.24
CA ARG A 7 -4.71 -18.09 16.81
C ARG A 7 -4.86 -17.84 15.31
N ALA A 8 -3.82 -18.15 14.51
CA ALA A 8 -3.93 -18.02 13.06
C ALA A 8 -4.71 -19.25 12.53
N PRO A 9 -5.73 -19.06 11.67
CA PRO A 9 -6.52 -20.16 11.12
C PRO A 9 -5.63 -21.27 10.53
N GLY A 10 -5.89 -22.52 10.93
CA GLY A 10 -5.11 -23.68 10.47
C GLY A 10 -3.71 -23.83 11.07
N CYS A 11 -3.29 -22.97 12.02
CA CYS A 11 -1.95 -23.05 12.61
C CYS A 11 -1.95 -23.78 13.97
N GLY A 12 -1.33 -24.97 14.02
CA GLY A 12 -1.15 -25.75 15.26
C GLY A 12 0.10 -25.39 16.10
N ALA A 13 0.89 -24.40 15.68
CA ALA A 13 2.16 -24.08 16.32
C ALA A 13 1.97 -23.51 17.75
N ARG A 14 2.93 -23.78 18.63
CA ARG A 14 2.93 -23.26 20.02
C ARG A 14 3.23 -21.76 20.05
N THR A 15 2.65 -21.07 21.03
CA THR A 15 2.93 -19.65 21.32
C THR A 15 3.58 -19.47 22.69
N SER A 16 4.18 -18.30 22.91
CA SER A 16 4.61 -17.86 24.24
C SER A 16 3.42 -17.71 25.19
N ARG A 17 3.63 -17.79 26.51
CA ARG A 17 2.59 -17.65 27.55
C ARG A 17 1.57 -16.53 27.31
N TYR A 18 2.05 -15.35 26.86
CA TYR A 18 1.23 -14.16 26.62
C TYR A 18 0.95 -13.87 25.13
N GLY A 19 1.35 -14.76 24.21
CA GLY A 19 1.31 -14.51 22.78
C GLY A 19 0.05 -15.06 22.10
N ALA A 20 -0.64 -14.22 21.31
CA ALA A 20 -1.75 -14.65 20.45
C ALA A 20 -1.28 -15.47 19.23
N PHE A 21 -0.07 -15.22 18.75
CA PHE A 21 0.48 -15.85 17.54
C PHE A 21 1.87 -16.45 17.80
N CYS A 22 2.21 -17.47 17.01
CA CYS A 22 3.58 -17.99 16.90
C CYS A 22 4.51 -16.89 16.35
N THR A 23 5.83 -17.10 16.45
CA THR A 23 6.83 -16.11 16.00
C THR A 23 6.64 -15.70 14.53
N THR A 24 6.34 -16.67 13.66
CA THR A 24 6.07 -16.45 12.23
C THR A 24 4.84 -15.58 11.99
N HIS A 25 3.67 -15.96 12.52
CA HIS A 25 2.43 -15.20 12.34
C HIS A 25 2.46 -13.84 13.03
N ARG A 26 3.17 -13.72 14.17
CA ARG A 26 3.42 -12.43 14.82
C ARG A 26 4.26 -11.52 13.93
N SER A 27 5.34 -12.03 13.36
CA SER A 27 6.20 -11.27 12.44
C SER A 27 5.43 -10.85 11.19
N ARG A 28 4.65 -11.75 10.60
CA ARG A 28 3.83 -11.46 9.42
C ARG A 28 2.75 -10.42 9.72
N SER A 29 2.02 -10.55 10.83
CA SER A 29 1.04 -9.56 11.28
C SER A 29 1.67 -8.17 11.51
N ARG A 30 2.90 -8.13 12.03
CA ARG A 30 3.64 -6.88 12.21
C ARG A 30 4.13 -6.26 10.89
N ARG A 31 4.41 -7.06 9.86
CA ARG A 31 4.87 -6.58 8.54
C ARG A 31 3.74 -6.26 7.56
N HIS A 32 2.63 -6.98 7.67
CA HIS A 32 1.59 -7.01 6.66
C HIS A 32 0.20 -6.68 7.20
N GLY A 33 0.08 -6.39 8.50
CA GLY A 33 -1.18 -5.97 9.14
C GLY A 33 -2.11 -7.12 9.54
N HIS A 34 -1.89 -8.34 9.03
CA HIS A 34 -2.68 -9.54 9.35
C HIS A 34 -1.80 -10.81 9.29
N PRO A 35 -2.02 -11.82 10.16
CA PRO A 35 -1.22 -13.06 10.18
C PRO A 35 -1.26 -13.85 8.86
N ASP A 36 -2.33 -13.78 8.08
CA ASP A 36 -2.43 -14.51 6.80
C ASP A 36 -2.34 -13.60 5.57
N GLN A 37 -1.91 -12.34 5.75
CA GLN A 37 -1.74 -11.44 4.63
C GLN A 37 -0.49 -11.81 3.83
N GLU A 38 -0.69 -11.98 2.54
CA GLU A 38 0.40 -12.11 1.57
C GLU A 38 0.96 -10.74 1.14
N SER A 39 2.18 -10.75 0.66
CA SER A 39 2.82 -9.56 0.13
C SER A 39 2.17 -9.15 -1.20
N ILE A 40 1.74 -7.89 -1.33
CA ILE A 40 1.47 -7.33 -2.65
C ILE A 40 2.82 -6.96 -3.27
N THR A 41 3.14 -7.61 -4.38
CA THR A 41 4.41 -7.42 -5.10
C THR A 41 4.31 -6.29 -6.12
N THR A 42 5.44 -5.92 -6.73
CA THR A 42 5.45 -4.98 -7.86
C THR A 42 4.79 -5.58 -9.10
N ALA A 43 4.93 -6.91 -9.30
CA ALA A 43 4.28 -7.64 -10.38
C ALA A 43 2.75 -7.58 -10.24
N ASP A 44 2.24 -7.78 -9.02
CA ASP A 44 0.79 -7.71 -8.74
C ASP A 44 0.21 -6.33 -9.05
N LEU A 45 0.99 -5.26 -8.82
CA LEU A 45 0.54 -3.88 -8.98
C LEU A 45 0.70 -3.36 -10.41
N LYS A 46 1.54 -4.00 -11.24
CA LYS A 46 1.87 -3.56 -12.60
C LYS A 46 0.65 -3.37 -13.51
N PRO A 47 -0.36 -4.28 -13.54
CA PRO A 47 -1.55 -4.07 -14.35
C PRO A 47 -2.34 -2.82 -13.95
N TYR A 48 -2.44 -2.57 -12.64
CA TYR A 48 -3.18 -1.44 -12.09
C TYR A 48 -2.48 -0.11 -12.35
N LEU A 49 -1.14 -0.07 -12.23
CA LEU A 49 -0.36 1.09 -12.64
C LEU A 49 -0.55 1.42 -14.12
N LYS A 50 -0.65 0.41 -14.99
CA LYS A 50 -0.93 0.61 -16.42
C LYS A 50 -2.31 1.25 -16.63
N LEU A 51 -3.34 0.78 -15.91
CA LEU A 51 -4.69 1.36 -15.98
C LEU A 51 -4.71 2.82 -15.52
N VAL A 52 -4.09 3.12 -14.38
CA VAL A 52 -3.99 4.50 -13.84
C VAL A 52 -3.30 5.41 -14.85
N ARG A 53 -2.14 5.01 -15.38
CA ARG A 53 -1.40 5.80 -16.37
C ARG A 53 -2.20 6.03 -17.64
N ALA A 54 -2.88 5.00 -18.13
CA ALA A 54 -3.76 5.15 -19.29
C ALA A 54 -4.92 6.13 -19.01
N ARG A 55 -5.48 6.11 -17.80
CA ARG A 55 -6.51 7.06 -17.38
C ARG A 55 -5.98 8.50 -17.34
N ILE A 56 -4.82 8.71 -16.73
CA ILE A 56 -4.16 10.02 -16.66
C ILE A 56 -3.87 10.53 -18.06
N ALA A 57 -3.25 9.72 -18.94
CA ALA A 57 -2.94 10.12 -20.31
C ALA A 57 -4.19 10.51 -21.12
N ARG A 58 -5.31 9.79 -20.96
CA ARG A 58 -6.59 10.14 -21.62
C ARG A 58 -7.21 11.45 -21.09
N ASN A 59 -6.78 11.91 -19.92
CA ASN A 59 -7.35 13.06 -19.22
C ASN A 59 -6.24 14.00 -18.76
N GLU A 60 -5.19 14.18 -19.58
CA GLU A 60 -3.97 14.89 -19.16
C GLU A 60 -4.25 16.33 -18.74
N ALA A 61 -5.15 17.01 -19.45
CA ALA A 61 -5.59 18.38 -19.14
C ALA A 61 -6.51 18.50 -17.91
N SER A 62 -6.81 17.41 -17.21
CA SER A 62 -7.70 17.45 -16.04
C SER A 62 -7.01 18.17 -14.87
N PRO A 63 -7.65 19.17 -14.24
CA PRO A 63 -7.10 19.83 -13.06
C PRO A 63 -6.99 18.91 -11.84
N LEU A 64 -7.63 17.73 -11.89
CA LEU A 64 -7.59 16.73 -10.82
C LEU A 64 -6.17 16.29 -10.48
N TRP A 65 -5.27 16.19 -11.46
CA TRP A 65 -3.92 15.68 -11.23
C TRP A 65 -3.08 16.67 -10.41
N ALA A 66 -3.16 17.96 -10.74
CA ALA A 66 -2.53 19.02 -9.95
C ALA A 66 -3.09 19.07 -8.53
N GLU A 67 -4.41 18.88 -8.36
CA GLU A 67 -5.04 18.80 -7.04
C GLU A 67 -4.55 17.58 -6.23
N CYS A 68 -4.35 16.43 -6.87
CA CYS A 68 -3.79 15.25 -6.19
C CYS A 68 -2.35 15.51 -5.71
N GLU A 69 -1.53 16.15 -6.52
CA GLU A 69 -0.16 16.53 -6.14
C GLU A 69 -0.16 17.57 -5.03
N ALA A 70 -1.06 18.56 -5.07
CA ALA A 70 -1.22 19.54 -4.00
C ALA A 70 -1.61 18.88 -2.66
N ARG A 71 -2.52 17.89 -2.69
CA ARG A 71 -2.88 17.11 -1.49
C ARG A 71 -1.74 16.26 -0.96
N TRP A 72 -0.93 15.65 -1.84
CA TRP A 72 0.29 14.98 -1.42
C TRP A 72 1.29 15.96 -0.77
N ASN A 73 1.48 17.14 -1.36
CA ASN A 73 2.34 18.18 -0.79
C ASN A 73 1.83 18.65 0.58
N ALA A 74 0.52 18.72 0.81
CA ALA A 74 -0.03 19.01 2.13
C ALA A 74 0.35 17.95 3.18
N VAL A 75 0.40 16.66 2.80
CA VAL A 75 0.90 15.57 3.65
C VAL A 75 2.39 15.75 3.95
N LEU A 76 3.19 16.10 2.94
CA LEU A 76 4.62 16.38 3.12
C LEU A 76 4.86 17.56 4.06
N GLU A 77 4.11 18.65 3.91
CA GLU A 77 4.20 19.81 4.78
C GLU A 77 3.78 19.49 6.22
N HIS A 78 2.75 18.66 6.41
CA HIS A 78 2.41 18.14 7.73
C HIS A 78 3.58 17.33 8.34
N ALA A 79 4.17 16.41 7.56
CA ALA A 79 5.31 15.62 8.01
C ALA A 79 6.50 16.49 8.41
N ARG A 80 6.84 17.50 7.61
CA ARG A 80 7.91 18.48 7.90
C ARG A 80 7.64 19.23 9.20
N ARG A 81 6.40 19.69 9.44
CA ARG A 81 6.02 20.35 10.70
C ARG A 81 6.21 19.45 11.92
N VAL A 82 5.83 18.17 11.84
CA VAL A 82 6.05 17.19 12.92
C VAL A 82 7.54 17.03 13.22
N LEU A 83 8.39 16.96 12.20
CA LEU A 83 9.84 16.84 12.39
C LEU A 83 10.47 18.12 12.97
N ALA A 84 10.04 19.30 12.50
CA ALA A 84 10.51 20.58 13.01
C ALA A 84 10.09 20.79 14.49
N ALA A 85 8.88 20.38 14.88
CA ALA A 85 8.45 20.38 16.27
C ALA A 85 9.36 19.50 17.15
N PHE A 86 9.68 18.30 16.67
CA PHE A 86 10.59 17.39 17.37
C PHE A 86 12.01 17.95 17.50
N GLN A 87 12.55 18.59 16.45
CA GLN A 87 13.86 19.25 16.49
C GLN A 87 13.91 20.40 17.51
N ARG A 88 12.77 21.05 17.77
CA ARG A 88 12.61 22.07 18.82
C ARG A 88 12.29 21.49 20.19
N CYS A 89 12.54 20.19 20.40
CA CYS A 89 12.29 19.48 21.66
C CYS A 89 10.84 19.50 22.15
N GLN A 90 9.87 19.70 21.25
CA GLN A 90 8.46 19.67 21.62
C GLN A 90 7.99 18.22 21.82
N ALA A 91 7.18 17.99 22.85
CA ALA A 91 6.56 16.69 23.09
C ALA A 91 5.68 16.31 21.88
N GLY A 92 5.75 15.05 21.45
CA GLY A 92 5.02 14.59 20.27
C GLY A 92 4.82 13.08 20.23
N TYR A 93 3.94 12.64 19.35
CA TYR A 93 3.60 11.23 19.23
C TYR A 93 4.65 10.48 18.41
N ARG A 94 5.42 9.59 19.07
CA ARG A 94 6.56 8.88 18.45
C ARG A 94 6.22 8.17 17.11
N PRO A 95 5.08 7.47 16.95
CA PRO A 95 4.71 6.85 15.68
C PRO A 95 4.51 7.84 14.53
N GLU A 96 3.94 9.02 14.78
CA GLU A 96 3.84 10.08 13.78
C GLU A 96 5.21 10.57 13.36
N ARG A 97 6.13 10.81 14.31
CA ARG A 97 7.51 11.17 13.97
C ARG A 97 8.16 10.14 13.04
N ILE A 98 7.98 8.85 13.31
CA ILE A 98 8.49 7.77 12.46
C ILE A 98 7.83 7.81 11.07
N ALA A 99 6.51 8.02 11.01
CA ALA A 99 5.80 8.15 9.73
C ALA A 99 6.29 9.37 8.94
N SER A 100 6.47 10.52 9.59
CA SER A 100 6.95 11.77 8.98
C SER A 100 8.35 11.61 8.39
N GLN A 101 9.26 10.91 9.07
CA GLN A 101 10.59 10.60 8.53
C GLN A 101 10.50 9.83 7.21
N GLU A 102 9.58 8.88 7.11
CA GLU A 102 9.43 8.07 5.90
C GLU A 102 8.73 8.81 4.77
N VAL A 103 7.78 9.70 5.09
CA VAL A 103 7.15 10.60 4.12
C VAL A 103 8.16 11.57 3.52
N VAL A 104 9.01 12.19 4.34
CA VAL A 104 10.04 13.12 3.86
C VAL A 104 11.07 12.41 2.98
N LYS A 105 11.60 11.25 3.41
CA LYS A 105 12.51 10.44 2.58
C LYS A 105 11.89 10.04 1.24
N LEU A 106 10.60 9.69 1.24
CA LEU A 106 9.89 9.35 0.01
C LEU A 106 9.87 10.55 -0.93
N ALA A 107 9.50 11.73 -0.44
CA ALA A 107 9.44 12.96 -1.22
C ALA A 107 10.81 13.43 -1.74
N GLU A 108 11.91 13.14 -1.05
CA GLU A 108 13.27 13.47 -1.49
C GLU A 108 13.72 12.67 -2.72
N SER A 109 13.10 11.52 -2.99
CA SER A 109 13.59 10.56 -4.00
C SER A 109 12.55 10.16 -5.03
N VAL A 110 11.29 10.58 -4.87
CA VAL A 110 10.17 10.14 -5.71
C VAL A 110 9.27 11.33 -6.03
N GLU A 111 8.96 11.48 -7.31
CA GLU A 111 8.03 12.51 -7.79
C GLU A 111 6.62 12.33 -7.21
N PRO A 112 5.90 13.43 -6.88
CA PRO A 112 4.51 13.39 -6.43
C PRO A 112 3.61 12.52 -7.31
N SER A 113 3.74 12.65 -8.63
CA SER A 113 2.98 11.88 -9.63
C SER A 113 3.07 10.37 -9.39
N LYS A 114 4.26 9.84 -9.05
CA LYS A 114 4.47 8.40 -8.79
C LYS A 114 3.85 7.94 -7.47
N VAL A 115 3.82 8.79 -6.46
CA VAL A 115 3.12 8.52 -5.20
C VAL A 115 1.62 8.45 -5.44
N VAL A 116 1.08 9.40 -6.22
CA VAL A 116 -0.33 9.41 -6.63
C VAL A 116 -0.66 8.16 -7.45
N GLU A 117 0.06 7.89 -8.54
CA GLU A 117 -0.13 6.70 -9.39
C GLU A 117 -0.17 5.40 -8.57
N THR A 118 0.80 5.23 -7.66
CA THR A 118 0.94 4.02 -6.84
C THR A 118 -0.20 3.90 -5.83
N THR A 119 -0.62 5.01 -5.23
CA THR A 119 -1.77 5.04 -4.31
C THR A 119 -3.04 4.62 -5.05
N LEU A 120 -3.33 5.26 -6.18
CA LEU A 120 -4.50 4.94 -7.01
C LEU A 120 -4.50 3.48 -7.45
N ALA A 121 -3.35 2.96 -7.87
CA ALA A 121 -3.21 1.56 -8.28
C ALA A 121 -3.50 0.56 -7.15
N VAL A 122 -3.11 0.88 -5.91
CA VAL A 122 -3.39 0.01 -4.75
C VAL A 122 -4.88 -0.01 -4.41
N PHE A 123 -5.57 1.13 -4.52
CA PHE A 123 -7.03 1.20 -4.35
C PHE A 123 -7.78 0.47 -5.48
N LEU A 124 -7.33 0.60 -6.74
CA LEU A 124 -7.90 -0.18 -7.85
C LEU A 124 -7.74 -1.69 -7.63
N LEU A 125 -6.57 -2.13 -7.13
CA LEU A 125 -6.37 -3.53 -6.76
C LEU A 125 -7.32 -3.96 -5.65
N GLN A 126 -7.58 -3.11 -4.66
CA GLN A 126 -8.53 -3.41 -3.57
C GLN A 126 -9.96 -3.55 -4.11
N GLU A 127 -10.39 -2.65 -4.99
CA GLU A 127 -11.74 -2.69 -5.58
C GLU A 127 -11.94 -3.93 -6.47
N GLN A 128 -10.96 -4.25 -7.32
CA GLN A 128 -11.09 -5.37 -8.25
C GLN A 128 -10.81 -6.73 -7.60
N GLN A 129 -9.93 -6.79 -6.59
CA GLN A 129 -9.55 -8.02 -5.93
C GLN A 129 -9.54 -7.86 -4.39
N PRO A 130 -10.69 -7.61 -3.75
CA PRO A 130 -10.76 -7.35 -2.31
C PRO A 130 -10.20 -8.52 -1.48
N ARG A 131 -10.33 -9.76 -1.98
CA ARG A 131 -9.81 -10.98 -1.32
C ARG A 131 -8.29 -11.01 -1.17
N ARG A 132 -7.55 -10.18 -1.93
CA ARG A 132 -6.10 -10.01 -1.79
C ARG A 132 -5.71 -9.31 -0.49
N PHE A 133 -6.65 -8.61 0.16
CA PHE A 133 -6.47 -7.95 1.45
C PHE A 133 -7.31 -8.64 2.50
N ARG A 134 -6.66 -9.23 3.51
CA ARG A 134 -7.34 -9.99 4.58
C ARG A 134 -8.10 -9.09 5.56
N SER A 135 -7.76 -7.80 5.62
CA SER A 135 -8.42 -6.80 6.45
C SER A 135 -8.03 -5.39 6.02
N ASP A 136 -8.76 -4.38 6.49
CA ASP A 136 -8.41 -2.96 6.27
C ASP A 136 -7.04 -2.60 6.84
N LYS A 137 -6.67 -3.25 7.95
CA LYS A 137 -5.32 -3.10 8.51
C LYS A 137 -4.29 -3.68 7.54
N ALA A 138 -4.58 -4.81 6.91
CA ALA A 138 -3.70 -5.38 5.91
C ALA A 138 -3.56 -4.46 4.68
N PHE A 139 -4.67 -3.88 4.21
CA PHE A 139 -4.65 -2.86 3.15
C PHE A 139 -3.73 -1.68 3.48
N ARG A 140 -3.93 -1.03 4.64
CA ARG A 140 -3.09 0.09 5.10
C ARG A 140 -1.59 -0.26 5.10
N PHE A 141 -1.25 -1.48 5.53
CA PHE A 141 0.13 -1.95 5.58
C PHE A 141 0.72 -2.17 4.19
N GLN A 142 -0.05 -2.75 3.27
CA GLN A 142 0.40 -2.96 1.90
C GLN A 142 0.54 -1.64 1.15
N LEU A 143 -0.38 -0.69 1.34
CA LEU A 143 -0.30 0.67 0.78
C LEU A 143 1.02 1.34 1.16
N VAL A 144 1.31 1.46 2.47
CA VAL A 144 2.55 2.06 2.96
C VAL A 144 3.78 1.31 2.46
N ARG A 145 3.71 -0.03 2.39
CA ARG A 145 4.82 -0.84 1.87
C ARG A 145 5.06 -0.67 0.37
N ARG A 146 4.02 -0.40 -0.43
CA ARG A 146 4.19 -0.09 -1.86
C ARG A 146 4.79 1.29 -2.05
N LEU A 147 4.32 2.30 -1.31
CA LEU A 147 4.88 3.65 -1.34
C LEU A 147 6.34 3.68 -0.88
N ARG A 148 6.67 3.07 0.25
CA ARG A 148 8.07 2.98 0.72
C ARG A 148 8.97 2.17 -0.20
N GLY A 149 8.39 1.29 -1.00
CA GLY A 149 9.12 0.51 -2.00
C GLY A 149 9.44 1.28 -3.28
N LEU A 150 8.97 2.52 -3.43
CA LEU A 150 9.35 3.41 -4.54
C LEU A 150 10.76 3.98 -4.37
N THR A 151 11.33 3.92 -3.16
CA THR A 151 12.66 4.44 -2.84
C THR A 151 13.54 3.36 -2.22
N ASP A 152 14.83 3.41 -2.56
CA ASP A 152 15.84 2.53 -1.98
C ASP A 152 16.43 3.08 -0.67
N LEU A 153 16.10 4.32 -0.28
CA LEU A 153 16.59 4.97 0.96
C LEU A 153 16.18 4.22 2.24
N ASN A 154 15.18 3.35 2.15
CA ASN A 154 14.67 2.56 3.27
C ASN A 154 15.22 1.12 3.30
N ALA A 155 16.06 0.76 2.33
CA ALA A 155 16.65 -0.57 2.20
C ALA A 155 18.09 -0.58 2.76
N GLY A 156 18.31 -1.39 3.80
CA GLY A 156 19.65 -1.92 4.08
C GLY A 156 19.97 -3.08 3.15
N SER A 157 21.25 -3.38 2.95
CA SER A 157 21.68 -4.61 2.30
C SER A 157 22.48 -5.46 3.29
N TRP A 158 22.33 -6.77 3.21
CA TRP A 158 23.20 -7.70 3.92
C TRP A 158 23.60 -8.83 2.98
N TYR A 159 24.87 -9.23 3.06
CA TYR A 159 25.39 -10.31 2.26
C TYR A 159 25.10 -11.65 2.95
N ASN A 160 24.39 -12.54 2.26
CA ASN A 160 24.14 -13.89 2.76
C ASN A 160 25.23 -14.83 2.26
N HIS A 161 26.22 -15.09 3.12
CA HIS A 161 27.35 -15.99 2.81
C HIS A 161 26.91 -17.42 2.44
N LYS A 162 25.73 -17.89 2.89
CA LYS A 162 25.24 -19.23 2.54
C LYS A 162 24.66 -19.32 1.14
N THR A 163 24.07 -18.23 0.64
CA THR A 163 23.46 -18.21 -0.71
C THR A 163 24.30 -17.46 -1.74
N GLY A 164 25.41 -16.84 -1.33
CA GLY A 164 26.25 -15.99 -2.18
C GLY A 164 25.54 -14.74 -2.72
N LYS A 165 24.41 -14.36 -2.14
CA LYS A 165 23.51 -13.30 -2.65
C LYS A 165 23.40 -12.17 -1.65
N THR A 166 23.40 -10.94 -2.14
CA THR A 166 23.06 -9.75 -1.36
C THR A 166 21.55 -9.63 -1.23
N HIS A 167 21.04 -9.65 -0.02
CA HIS A 167 19.62 -9.50 0.27
C HIS A 167 19.33 -8.07 0.74
N ARG A 168 18.24 -7.48 0.22
CA ARG A 168 17.74 -6.18 0.69
C ARG A 168 16.83 -6.39 1.90
N ALA A 169 17.11 -5.69 3.00
CA ALA A 169 16.30 -5.69 4.21
C ALA A 169 15.78 -4.27 4.46
N TYR A 170 14.47 -4.08 4.33
CA TYR A 170 13.83 -2.82 4.68
C TYR A 170 13.67 -2.71 6.18
N ARG A 171 13.96 -1.54 6.75
CA ARG A 171 13.65 -1.29 8.16
C ARG A 171 12.14 -1.35 8.36
N GLU A 172 11.70 -2.22 9.26
CA GLU A 172 10.29 -2.42 9.57
C GLU A 172 9.79 -1.24 10.40
N LEU A 173 8.67 -0.66 9.97
CA LEU A 173 7.99 0.36 10.77
C LEU A 173 7.21 -0.28 11.91
N THR A 174 7.01 0.49 12.98
CA THR A 174 6.09 0.07 14.02
C THR A 174 4.66 0.05 13.47
N PRO A 175 3.79 -0.88 13.89
CA PRO A 175 2.40 -0.96 13.42
C PRO A 175 1.64 0.38 13.52
N ARG A 176 1.87 1.14 14.59
CA ARG A 176 1.25 2.46 14.78
C ARG A 176 1.75 3.52 13.80
N ALA A 177 3.04 3.48 13.43
CA ALA A 177 3.60 4.39 12.44
C ALA A 177 3.06 4.08 11.03
N VAL A 178 2.89 2.79 10.70
CA VAL A 178 2.23 2.37 9.45
C VAL A 178 0.79 2.89 9.40
N THR A 179 0.04 2.76 10.50
CA THR A 179 -1.33 3.29 10.57
C THR A 179 -1.36 4.80 10.38
N ALA A 180 -0.49 5.56 11.05
CA ALA A 180 -0.43 7.02 10.90
C ALA A 180 -0.12 7.43 9.45
N PHE A 181 0.92 6.83 8.85
CA PHE A 181 1.26 7.09 7.44
C PHE A 181 0.09 6.74 6.51
N ALA A 182 -0.48 5.54 6.63
CA ALA A 182 -1.59 5.13 5.79
C ALA A 182 -2.80 6.06 5.93
N GLN A 183 -3.10 6.53 7.14
CA GLN A 183 -4.21 7.43 7.40
C GLN A 183 -4.05 8.75 6.62
N TRP A 184 -2.88 9.38 6.68
CA TRP A 184 -2.62 10.63 5.94
C TRP A 184 -2.78 10.45 4.43
N ILE A 185 -2.32 9.32 3.89
CA ILE A 185 -2.49 9.01 2.46
C ILE A 185 -3.96 8.81 2.10
N ILE A 186 -4.70 8.07 2.92
CA ILE A 186 -6.11 7.78 2.69
C ILE A 186 -6.94 9.06 2.77
N GLU A 187 -6.65 9.94 3.73
CA GLU A 187 -7.31 11.25 3.85
C GLU A 187 -7.02 12.14 2.64
N ALA A 188 -5.77 12.18 2.18
CA ALA A 188 -5.38 13.02 1.04
C ALA A 188 -5.92 12.51 -0.31
N LEU A 189 -5.82 11.20 -0.56
CA LEU A 189 -6.01 10.63 -1.90
C LEU A 189 -7.12 9.58 -1.98
N GLY A 190 -7.61 9.07 -0.86
CA GLY A 190 -8.55 7.94 -0.84
C GLY A 190 -9.88 8.23 -1.54
N GLY A 191 -10.43 9.43 -1.37
CA GLY A 191 -11.67 9.82 -2.08
C GLY A 191 -11.51 9.83 -3.60
N VAL A 192 -10.39 10.37 -4.10
CA VAL A 192 -10.07 10.36 -5.54
C VAL A 192 -9.86 8.93 -6.03
N ALA A 193 -9.16 8.12 -5.24
CA ALA A 193 -8.87 6.74 -5.57
C ALA A 193 -10.13 5.88 -5.72
N LEU A 194 -11.08 6.03 -4.79
CA LEU A 194 -12.37 5.34 -4.84
C LEU A 194 -13.22 5.82 -6.03
N TYR A 195 -13.24 7.12 -6.31
CA TYR A 195 -13.96 7.66 -7.45
C TYR A 195 -13.42 7.11 -8.78
N LEU A 196 -12.10 7.14 -8.98
CA LEU A 196 -11.48 6.59 -10.18
C LEU A 196 -11.67 5.08 -10.30
N ALA A 197 -11.64 4.35 -9.19
CA ALA A 197 -11.94 2.92 -9.19
C ALA A 197 -13.38 2.62 -9.65
N GLY A 198 -14.34 3.44 -9.23
CA GLY A 198 -15.72 3.36 -9.72
C GLY A 198 -15.83 3.62 -11.23
N LEU A 199 -15.08 4.59 -11.77
CA LEU A 199 -15.08 4.86 -13.21
C LEU A 199 -14.46 3.72 -14.03
N GLU A 200 -13.35 3.14 -13.57
CA GLU A 200 -12.73 2.01 -14.26
C GLU A 200 -13.61 0.76 -14.21
N ARG A 201 -14.32 0.53 -13.10
CA ARG A 201 -15.29 -0.56 -13.00
C ARG A 201 -16.44 -0.43 -14.00
N LYS A 202 -17.03 0.76 -14.12
CA LYS A 202 -18.08 1.03 -15.12
C LYS A 202 -17.58 0.78 -16.53
N GLN A 203 -16.40 1.31 -16.85
CA GLN A 203 -15.81 1.14 -18.18
C GLN A 203 -15.51 -0.33 -18.50
N GLU A 204 -15.07 -1.11 -17.51
CA GLU A 204 -14.83 -2.54 -17.72
C GLU A 204 -16.14 -3.32 -17.93
N GLN A 205 -17.20 -2.99 -17.20
CA GLN A 205 -18.53 -3.56 -17.39
C GLN A 205 -19.06 -3.28 -18.80
N GLU A 206 -18.94 -2.04 -19.29
CA GLU A 206 -19.33 -1.66 -20.65
C GLU A 206 -18.55 -2.44 -21.72
N ARG A 207 -17.23 -2.63 -21.54
CA ARG A 207 -16.42 -3.44 -22.46
C ARG A 207 -16.80 -4.92 -22.44
N GLN A 208 -17.11 -5.46 -21.27
CA GLN A 208 -17.54 -6.86 -21.14
C GLN A 208 -18.89 -7.08 -21.81
N GLU A 209 -19.82 -6.14 -21.66
CA GLU A 209 -21.11 -6.16 -22.34
C GLU A 209 -20.95 -6.11 -23.86
N GLN A 210 -20.15 -5.16 -24.38
CA GLN A 210 -19.87 -5.06 -25.82
C GLN A 210 -19.25 -6.34 -26.38
N ARG A 211 -18.33 -6.97 -25.64
CA ARG A 211 -17.73 -8.25 -26.03
C ARG A 211 -18.75 -9.38 -26.05
N ARG A 212 -19.63 -9.44 -25.04
CA ARG A 212 -20.70 -10.45 -24.99
C ARG A 212 -21.62 -10.31 -26.19
N LEU A 213 -22.10 -9.10 -26.47
CA LEU A 213 -22.96 -8.82 -27.62
C LEU A 213 -22.30 -9.18 -28.96
N LEU A 214 -21.00 -8.90 -29.11
CA LEU A 214 -20.25 -9.29 -30.30
C LEU A 214 -20.16 -10.82 -30.43
N THR A 215 -19.86 -11.53 -29.34
CA THR A 215 -19.82 -13.01 -29.35
C THR A 215 -21.17 -13.60 -29.71
N GLU A 216 -22.26 -13.10 -29.12
CA GLU A 216 -23.63 -13.53 -29.44
C GLU A 216 -23.98 -13.29 -30.93
N ALA A 217 -23.59 -12.13 -31.48
CA ALA A 217 -23.80 -11.82 -32.89
C ALA A 217 -22.98 -12.72 -33.84
N LEU A 218 -21.76 -13.11 -33.44
CA LEU A 218 -20.93 -14.05 -34.20
C LEU A 218 -21.48 -15.48 -34.15
N GLU A 219 -22.02 -15.91 -33.01
CA GLU A 219 -22.67 -17.22 -32.86
C GLU A 219 -23.94 -17.33 -33.71
N ALA A 220 -24.68 -16.23 -33.90
CA ALA A 220 -25.88 -16.20 -34.74
C ALA A 220 -25.62 -16.35 -36.26
N LEU A 221 -24.36 -16.36 -36.70
CA LEU A 221 -23.97 -16.61 -38.10
C LEU A 221 -23.73 -18.11 -38.41
N GLN A 222 -23.79 -18.99 -37.40
CA GLN A 222 -23.65 -20.45 -37.54
C GLN A 222 -25.02 -21.13 -37.69
#